data_AF-A0A265Q673-F1
#
_entry.id   AF-A0A265Q673-F1
#
_cell.length_a   1.000
_cell.length_b   1.000
_cell.length_c   1.000
_cell.angle_alpha   90.00
_cell.angle_beta   90.00
_cell.angle_gamma   90.00
#
_symmetry.space_group_name_H-M   'P 1'
#
loop_
_entity.id
_entity.type
_entity.pdbx_description
1 polymer ?
#
loop_
_entity_poly.entity_id
_entity_poly.type
_entity_poly.pdbx_seq_one_letter_code
_entity_poly.pdbx_strand_id
1 'polypeptide(L)'
;MRKELHKMRTRVKRIFSMFLPFSLIIFAYILFTKTNTMSDAQLDIIRLSPYVIFFIGIVIAWRFNRSREFFVLIILTLCLSVIQYTKSDSISSTEAADMYSIICLMIPINIALFSFLKERGIISLWGAIRIGIIVGQLLFALWLIYSGERYILDLINKDILSINIDAINSIPQISVIVFLITLVILITREVSYKSSQDVSFIAVLLSLFYVLENNSSQILCSVFFAVSGLILIVAIIQDSYYMAFSDELTGLPSRRALKQDMMKLGVNYSIAMLDIDYFKKFNDKYGHDTGDEVLKLVASIIKNVTGGGKSYRYGGEEFTILFPGKSISEVFPHLEELREKISQRGFTIRGKDRPKNKPKKKTKTLKSSKQIFITVSIGVAQKNENYRTPDDVLKSADKALYRAKKKGRNCVSK
;
A
#
# COMPACT_ATOMS: atom_id res chain seq x y z
N MET A 1 3.75 9.57 -27.81
CA MET A 1 5.01 9.13 -27.17
C MET A 1 5.19 9.58 -25.70
N ARG A 2 5.14 10.87 -25.33
CA ARG A 2 5.41 11.31 -23.93
C ARG A 2 4.32 10.98 -22.89
N LYS A 3 3.03 10.96 -23.26
CA LYS A 3 1.93 10.47 -22.40
C LYS A 3 2.03 8.97 -22.12
N GLU A 4 2.50 8.19 -23.09
CA GLU A 4 2.84 6.77 -22.94
C GLU A 4 3.98 6.61 -21.94
N LEU A 5 5.07 7.40 -22.04
CA LEU A 5 6.20 7.33 -21.10
C LEU A 5 5.82 7.63 -19.63
N HIS A 6 4.95 8.60 -19.36
CA HIS A 6 4.54 8.90 -17.98
C HIS A 6 3.60 7.83 -17.40
N LYS A 7 2.63 7.35 -18.20
CA LYS A 7 1.80 6.20 -17.83
C LYS A 7 2.64 4.93 -17.64
N MET A 8 3.65 4.73 -18.48
CA MET A 8 4.62 3.65 -18.36
C MET A 8 5.42 3.81 -17.07
N ARG A 9 5.94 4.99 -16.72
CA ARG A 9 6.75 5.18 -15.50
C ARG A 9 5.94 4.96 -14.20
N THR A 10 4.67 5.37 -14.18
CA THR A 10 3.77 5.10 -13.04
C THR A 10 3.36 3.63 -12.96
N ARG A 11 3.09 2.98 -14.10
CA ARG A 11 2.87 1.52 -14.17
C ARG A 11 4.10 0.74 -13.76
N VAL A 12 5.29 1.09 -14.25
CA VAL A 12 6.57 0.47 -13.92
C VAL A 12 6.85 0.58 -12.44
N LYS A 13 6.64 1.74 -11.81
CA LYS A 13 6.80 1.87 -10.34
C LYS A 13 5.87 0.95 -9.56
N ARG A 14 4.61 0.85 -10.00
CA ARG A 14 3.61 -0.03 -9.36
C ARG A 14 3.91 -1.51 -9.58
N ILE A 15 4.32 -1.87 -10.80
CA ILE A 15 4.75 -3.22 -11.15
C ILE A 15 5.98 -3.58 -10.31
N PHE A 16 6.97 -2.70 -10.25
CA PHE A 16 8.17 -2.88 -9.43
C PHE A 16 7.83 -3.05 -7.95
N SER A 17 6.94 -2.22 -7.38
CA SER A 17 6.52 -2.40 -5.98
C SER A 17 5.79 -3.73 -5.75
N MET A 18 5.04 -4.24 -6.73
CA MET A 18 4.40 -5.56 -6.65
C MET A 18 5.41 -6.71 -6.73
N PHE A 19 6.48 -6.58 -7.52
CA PHE A 19 7.50 -7.61 -7.67
C PHE A 19 8.55 -7.60 -6.56
N LEU A 20 8.73 -6.48 -5.85
CA LEU A 20 9.77 -6.33 -4.84
C LEU A 20 9.68 -7.41 -3.72
N PRO A 21 8.52 -7.72 -3.12
CA PRO A 21 8.43 -8.78 -2.12
C PRO A 21 8.90 -10.15 -2.61
N PHE A 22 8.55 -10.52 -3.85
CA PHE A 22 8.95 -11.79 -4.45
C PHE A 22 10.44 -11.83 -4.79
N SER A 23 11.02 -10.70 -5.18
CA SER A 23 12.47 -10.61 -5.41
C SER A 23 13.27 -10.85 -4.13
N LEU A 24 12.75 -10.45 -2.97
CA LEU A 24 13.38 -10.75 -1.67
C LEU A 24 13.38 -12.25 -1.37
N ILE A 25 12.31 -12.98 -1.71
CA ILE A 25 12.25 -14.45 -1.54
C ILE A 25 13.33 -15.13 -2.40
N ILE A 26 13.50 -14.71 -3.65
CA ILE A 26 14.55 -15.21 -4.54
C ILE A 26 15.94 -14.93 -3.94
N PHE A 27 16.15 -13.72 -3.42
CA PHE A 27 17.39 -13.35 -2.74
C PHE A 27 17.64 -14.23 -1.50
N ALA A 28 16.61 -14.53 -0.71
CA ALA A 28 16.70 -15.42 0.44
C ALA A 28 17.13 -16.85 0.04
N TYR A 29 16.59 -17.37 -1.06
CA TYR A 29 17.04 -18.67 -1.59
C TYR A 29 18.50 -18.64 -2.03
N ILE A 30 18.94 -17.60 -2.74
CA ILE A 30 20.34 -17.42 -3.14
C ILE A 30 21.26 -17.26 -1.91
N LEU A 31 20.81 -16.59 -0.86
CA LEU A 31 21.56 -16.47 0.39
C LEU A 31 21.74 -17.85 1.04
N PHE A 32 20.68 -18.65 1.10
CA PHE A 32 20.72 -20.01 1.64
C PHE A 32 21.69 -20.91 0.88
N THR A 33 21.73 -20.89 -0.46
CA THR A 33 22.68 -21.73 -1.20
C THR A 33 24.15 -21.38 -0.91
N LYS A 34 24.43 -20.17 -0.42
CA LYS A 34 25.77 -19.73 -0.01
C LYS A 34 26.10 -20.02 1.46
N THR A 35 25.16 -20.51 2.27
CA THR A 35 25.45 -20.74 3.70
C THR A 35 26.43 -21.89 3.92
N ASN A 36 26.55 -22.82 2.97
CA ASN A 36 27.50 -23.94 3.06
C ASN A 36 28.97 -23.50 3.03
N THR A 37 29.27 -22.28 2.60
CA THR A 37 30.64 -21.73 2.57
C THR A 37 30.93 -20.77 3.72
N MET A 38 29.98 -20.59 4.65
CA MET A 38 30.09 -19.62 5.74
C MET A 38 30.70 -20.25 7.00
N SER A 39 31.37 -19.42 7.79
CA SER A 39 31.87 -19.79 9.13
C SER A 39 30.72 -19.94 10.14
N ASP A 40 30.95 -20.68 11.23
CA ASP A 40 29.95 -20.89 12.28
C ASP A 40 29.45 -19.57 12.89
N ALA A 41 30.34 -18.60 13.11
CA ALA A 41 29.97 -17.27 13.59
C ALA A 41 28.99 -16.55 12.65
N GLN A 42 29.14 -16.71 11.33
CA GLN A 42 28.20 -16.16 10.35
C GLN A 42 26.86 -16.89 10.37
N LEU A 43 26.86 -18.20 10.58
CA LEU A 43 25.64 -19.01 10.69
C LEU A 43 24.85 -18.65 11.95
N ASP A 44 25.51 -18.37 13.08
CA ASP A 44 24.85 -17.94 14.30
C ASP A 44 24.19 -16.56 14.14
N ILE A 45 24.83 -15.63 13.42
CA ILE A 45 24.21 -14.35 13.04
C ILE A 45 22.95 -14.60 12.21
N ILE A 46 22.98 -15.52 11.25
CA ILE A 46 21.81 -15.85 10.42
C ILE A 46 20.69 -16.43 11.27
N ARG A 47 21.00 -17.32 12.23
CA ARG A 47 20.01 -17.91 13.16
C ARG A 47 19.33 -16.85 14.02
N LEU A 48 20.05 -15.83 14.47
CA LEU A 48 19.51 -14.74 15.30
C LEU A 48 18.79 -13.66 14.47
N SER A 49 19.14 -13.51 13.20
CA SER A 49 18.63 -12.44 12.32
C SER A 49 17.10 -12.27 12.29
N PRO A 50 16.25 -13.32 12.32
CA PRO A 50 14.80 -13.15 12.25
C PRO A 50 14.27 -12.40 13.47
N TYR A 51 14.78 -12.70 14.66
CA TYR A 51 14.36 -12.05 15.91
C TYR A 51 14.69 -10.56 15.90
N VAL A 52 15.89 -10.20 15.42
CA VAL A 52 16.30 -8.80 15.27
C VAL A 52 15.40 -8.08 14.27
N ILE A 53 15.13 -8.71 13.11
CA ILE A 53 14.26 -8.16 12.07
C ILE A 53 12.83 -7.99 12.60
N PHE A 54 12.28 -8.98 13.30
CA PHE A 54 10.94 -8.91 13.88
C PHE A 54 10.85 -7.81 14.93
N PHE A 55 11.85 -7.69 15.82
CA PHE A 55 11.90 -6.61 16.80
C PHE A 55 11.88 -5.23 16.13
N ILE A 56 12.75 -5.00 15.14
CA ILE A 56 12.78 -3.75 14.38
C ILE A 56 11.43 -3.51 13.68
N GLY A 57 10.87 -4.54 13.06
CA GLY A 57 9.59 -4.45 12.36
C GLY A 57 8.43 -4.11 13.31
N ILE A 58 8.39 -4.70 14.50
CA ILE A 58 7.38 -4.42 15.53
C ILE A 58 7.48 -2.96 15.98
N VAL A 59 8.68 -2.45 16.25
CA VAL A 59 8.91 -1.04 16.63
C VAL A 59 8.46 -0.08 15.52
N ILE A 60 8.82 -0.37 14.26
CA ILE A 60 8.40 0.43 13.10
C ILE A 60 6.88 0.37 12.94
N ALA A 61 6.29 -0.82 12.98
CA ALA A 61 4.85 -1.00 12.84
C ALA A 61 4.07 -0.24 13.92
N TRP A 62 4.55 -0.28 15.16
CA TRP A 62 4.02 0.52 16.26
C TRP A 62 4.11 2.02 15.98
N ARG A 63 5.28 2.51 15.57
CA ARG A 63 5.52 3.94 15.29
C ARG A 63 4.62 4.50 14.19
N PHE A 64 4.29 3.68 13.18
CA PHE A 64 3.45 4.05 12.04
C PHE A 64 1.98 3.64 12.19
N ASN A 65 1.55 3.13 13.36
CA ASN A 65 0.19 2.61 13.59
C ASN A 65 -0.26 1.56 12.55
N ARG A 66 0.69 0.72 12.10
CA ARG A 66 0.45 -0.39 11.19
C ARG A 66 0.12 -1.65 11.95
N SER A 67 -1.17 -1.73 12.30
CA SER A 67 -1.65 -2.70 13.26
C SER A 67 -1.67 -4.12 12.73
N ARG A 68 -1.87 -4.31 11.41
CA ARG A 68 -1.92 -5.63 10.79
C ARG A 68 -0.55 -6.30 10.81
N GLU A 69 0.46 -5.60 10.31
CA GLU A 69 1.84 -6.06 10.25
C GLU A 69 2.44 -6.23 11.64
N PHE A 70 2.10 -5.35 12.60
CA PHE A 70 2.52 -5.47 14.00
C PHE A 70 2.15 -6.84 14.59
N PHE A 71 0.88 -7.26 14.49
CA PHE A 71 0.45 -8.53 15.07
C PHE A 71 0.96 -9.73 14.28
N VAL A 72 1.05 -9.64 12.95
CA VAL A 72 1.66 -10.71 12.14
C VAL A 72 3.12 -10.92 12.54
N LEU A 73 3.91 -9.86 12.74
CA LEU A 73 5.31 -9.98 13.19
C LEU A 73 5.44 -10.63 14.58
N ILE A 74 4.53 -10.31 15.51
CA ILE A 74 4.48 -10.99 16.83
C ILE A 74 4.19 -12.48 16.65
N ILE A 75 3.20 -12.83 15.83
CA ILE A 75 2.85 -14.23 15.56
C ILE A 75 4.01 -14.98 14.91
N LEU A 76 4.69 -14.39 13.93
CA LEU A 76 5.87 -15.01 13.32
C LEU A 76 7.01 -15.21 14.32
N THR A 77 7.18 -14.28 15.27
CA THR A 77 8.16 -14.42 16.36
C THR A 77 7.82 -15.60 17.27
N LEU A 78 6.55 -15.73 17.66
CA LEU A 78 6.06 -16.84 18.47
C LEU A 78 6.20 -18.18 17.74
N CYS A 79 5.75 -18.25 16.48
CA CYS A 79 5.86 -19.44 15.65
C CYS A 79 7.31 -19.89 15.50
N LEU A 80 8.24 -18.97 15.20
CA LEU A 80 9.66 -19.33 15.09
C LEU A 80 10.23 -19.84 16.41
N SER A 81 9.87 -19.21 17.53
CA SER A 81 10.32 -19.64 18.87
C SER A 81 9.84 -21.04 19.20
N VAL A 82 8.59 -21.37 18.86
CA VAL A 82 8.05 -22.72 19.05
C VAL A 82 8.73 -23.71 18.10
N ILE A 83 8.95 -23.40 16.82
CA ILE A 83 9.67 -24.28 15.88
C ILE A 83 11.10 -24.58 16.37
N GLN A 84 11.77 -23.61 16.98
CA GLN A 84 13.09 -23.84 17.58
C GLN A 84 13.01 -24.73 18.82
N TYR A 85 12.00 -24.52 19.65
CA TYR A 85 11.74 -25.36 20.82
C TYR A 85 11.45 -26.82 20.42
N THR A 86 10.67 -27.07 19.36
CA THR A 86 10.38 -28.43 18.86
C THR A 86 11.60 -29.19 18.34
N LYS A 87 12.70 -28.48 18.02
CA LYS A 87 13.97 -29.08 17.58
C LYS A 87 14.95 -29.34 18.75
N SER A 88 14.57 -28.98 19.97
CA SER A 88 15.34 -29.26 21.18
C SER A 88 15.15 -30.72 21.62
N ASP A 89 16.21 -31.35 22.13
CA ASP A 89 16.19 -32.74 22.62
C ASP A 89 15.30 -32.94 23.87
N SER A 90 14.74 -31.85 24.41
CA SER A 90 13.97 -31.83 25.66
C SER A 90 12.50 -32.27 25.53
N ILE A 91 12.00 -32.56 24.33
CA ILE A 91 10.57 -32.79 24.05
C ILE A 91 10.37 -34.14 23.37
N SER A 92 9.26 -34.81 23.65
CA SER A 92 8.92 -36.04 22.94
C SER A 92 8.66 -35.78 21.45
N SER A 93 9.02 -36.74 20.59
CA SER A 93 8.84 -36.59 19.13
C SER A 93 7.38 -36.37 18.73
N THR A 94 6.42 -36.92 19.50
CA THR A 94 4.99 -36.74 19.26
C THR A 94 4.53 -35.32 19.60
N GLU A 95 4.91 -34.79 20.76
CA GLU A 95 4.58 -33.41 21.15
C GLU A 95 5.20 -32.39 20.18
N ALA A 96 6.43 -32.63 19.72
CA ALA A 96 7.09 -31.80 18.73
C ALA A 96 6.33 -31.77 17.39
N ALA A 97 5.83 -32.93 16.93
CA ALA A 97 5.02 -33.02 15.72
C ALA A 97 3.66 -32.29 15.88
N ASP A 98 2.99 -32.48 17.03
CA ASP A 98 1.72 -31.82 17.32
C ASP A 98 1.85 -30.29 17.36
N MET A 99 2.88 -29.78 18.04
CA MET A 99 3.22 -28.36 18.06
C MET A 99 3.47 -27.82 16.65
N TYR A 100 4.20 -28.57 15.83
CA TYR A 100 4.51 -28.19 14.45
C TYR A 100 3.23 -28.09 13.59
N SER A 101 2.34 -29.08 13.69
CA SER A 101 1.06 -29.10 12.98
C SER A 101 0.17 -27.91 13.33
N ILE A 102 0.12 -27.53 14.63
CA ILE A 102 -0.61 -26.34 15.09
C ILE A 102 -0.03 -25.06 14.47
N ILE A 103 1.30 -24.91 14.42
CA ILE A 103 1.95 -23.73 13.82
C ILE A 103 1.63 -23.62 12.33
N CYS A 104 1.72 -24.72 11.60
CA CYS A 104 1.39 -24.80 10.18
C CYS A 104 -0.06 -24.35 9.91
N LEU A 105 -0.99 -24.62 10.82
CA LEU A 105 -2.37 -24.18 10.72
C LEU A 105 -2.56 -22.71 11.13
N MET A 106 -1.88 -22.27 12.20
CA MET A 106 -2.03 -20.94 12.78
C MET A 106 -1.53 -19.81 11.89
N ILE A 107 -0.44 -20.02 11.16
CA ILE A 107 0.16 -19.00 10.28
C ILE A 107 -0.85 -18.49 9.21
N PRO A 108 -1.40 -19.35 8.33
CA PRO A 108 -2.31 -18.89 7.28
C PRO A 108 -3.62 -18.34 7.85
N ILE A 109 -4.16 -18.93 8.92
CA ILE A 109 -5.38 -18.43 9.59
C ILE A 109 -5.18 -16.99 10.09
N ASN A 110 -4.07 -16.72 10.77
CA ASN A 110 -3.82 -15.40 11.29
C ASN A 110 -3.55 -14.39 10.17
N ILE A 111 -2.77 -14.74 9.15
CA ILE A 111 -2.58 -13.86 7.98
C ILE A 111 -3.92 -13.53 7.32
N ALA A 112 -4.79 -14.52 7.12
CA ALA A 112 -6.15 -14.31 6.62
C ALA A 112 -6.95 -13.37 7.52
N LEU A 113 -6.99 -13.64 8.83
CA LEU A 113 -7.72 -12.84 9.82
C LEU A 113 -7.26 -11.38 9.81
N PHE A 114 -5.96 -11.13 9.97
CA PHE A 114 -5.41 -9.77 10.03
C PHE A 114 -5.55 -9.01 8.71
N SER A 115 -5.59 -9.72 7.58
CA SER A 115 -5.87 -9.07 6.30
C SER A 115 -7.23 -8.37 6.31
N PHE A 116 -8.27 -8.92 6.93
CA PHE A 116 -9.63 -8.35 6.93
C PHE A 116 -9.86 -7.25 7.96
N LEU A 117 -9.03 -7.17 9.00
CA LEU A 117 -9.21 -6.20 10.07
C LEU A 117 -8.84 -4.80 9.60
N LYS A 118 -9.69 -3.78 9.83
CA LYS A 118 -9.36 -2.39 9.49
C LYS A 118 -8.14 -1.92 10.29
N GLU A 119 -7.34 -1.03 9.71
CA GLU A 119 -6.26 -0.36 10.44
C GLU A 119 -6.85 0.47 11.59
N ARG A 120 -6.45 0.13 12.81
CA ARG A 120 -6.89 0.76 14.06
C ARG A 120 -5.70 0.80 15.00
N GLY A 121 -5.70 1.74 15.95
CA GLY A 121 -4.57 1.91 16.86
C GLY A 121 -4.19 0.62 17.59
N ILE A 122 -2.89 0.38 17.75
CA ILE A 122 -2.36 -0.79 18.47
C ILE A 122 -2.66 -0.67 19.97
N ILE A 123 -2.52 0.54 20.53
CA ILE A 123 -2.92 0.86 21.91
C ILE A 123 -4.37 1.36 21.88
N SER A 124 -5.30 0.46 21.58
CA SER A 124 -6.73 0.74 21.59
C SER A 124 -7.51 -0.50 22.02
N LEU A 125 -8.82 -0.36 22.29
CA LEU A 125 -9.71 -1.51 22.55
C LEU A 125 -9.58 -2.58 21.45
N TRP A 126 -9.40 -2.15 20.19
CA TRP A 126 -9.23 -3.06 19.06
C TRP A 126 -7.89 -3.78 19.05
N GLY A 127 -6.84 -3.13 19.56
CA GLY A 127 -5.56 -3.79 19.81
C GLY A 127 -5.66 -4.80 20.94
N ALA A 128 -6.33 -4.45 22.04
CA ALA A 128 -6.58 -5.37 23.15
C ALA A 128 -7.38 -6.60 22.72
N ILE A 129 -8.42 -6.44 21.88
CA ILE A 129 -9.15 -7.56 21.28
C ILE A 129 -8.22 -8.48 20.48
N ARG A 130 -7.30 -7.92 19.67
CA ARG A 130 -6.35 -8.72 18.89
C ARG A 130 -5.34 -9.47 19.75
N ILE A 131 -4.86 -8.84 20.83
CA ILE A 131 -4.04 -9.51 21.83
C ILE A 131 -4.83 -10.66 22.46
N GLY A 132 -6.09 -10.41 22.84
CA GLY A 132 -6.99 -11.44 23.37
C GLY A 132 -7.17 -12.62 22.40
N ILE A 133 -7.28 -12.37 21.09
CA ILE A 133 -7.33 -13.43 20.07
C ILE A 133 -6.04 -14.25 20.06
N ILE A 134 -4.86 -13.59 20.04
CA ILE A 134 -3.56 -14.29 20.01
C ILE A 134 -3.37 -15.10 21.31
N VAL A 135 -3.64 -14.50 22.46
CA VAL A 135 -3.53 -15.17 23.77
C VAL A 135 -4.52 -16.34 23.84
N GLY A 136 -5.75 -16.17 23.38
CA GLY A 136 -6.75 -17.24 23.33
C GLY A 136 -6.31 -18.40 22.44
N GLN A 137 -5.72 -18.11 21.27
CA GLN A 137 -5.14 -19.14 20.39
C GLN A 137 -3.98 -19.88 21.06
N LEU A 138 -3.08 -19.18 21.75
CA LEU A 138 -1.97 -19.79 22.49
C LEU A 138 -2.46 -20.69 23.63
N LEU A 139 -3.43 -20.21 24.42
CA LEU A 139 -4.03 -21.00 25.51
C LEU A 139 -4.76 -22.23 24.98
N PHE A 140 -5.48 -22.09 23.86
CA PHE A 140 -6.14 -23.21 23.20
C PHE A 140 -5.14 -24.25 22.68
N ALA A 141 -4.04 -23.81 22.05
CA ALA A 141 -2.97 -24.70 21.60
C ALA A 141 -2.32 -25.45 22.76
N LEU A 142 -2.01 -24.76 23.87
CA LEU A 142 -1.45 -25.39 25.07
C LEU A 142 -2.44 -26.39 25.69
N TRP A 143 -3.71 -26.01 25.82
CA TRP A 143 -4.75 -26.90 26.31
C TRP A 143 -4.88 -28.16 25.45
N LEU A 144 -4.82 -28.00 24.13
CA LEU A 144 -4.94 -29.11 23.18
C LEU A 144 -3.76 -30.09 23.25
N ILE A 145 -2.55 -29.61 23.57
CA ILE A 145 -1.36 -30.46 23.78
C ILE A 145 -1.44 -31.20 25.14
N TYR A 146 -1.84 -30.51 26.21
CA TYR A 146 -1.79 -31.06 27.58
C TYR A 146 -3.08 -31.74 28.06
N SER A 147 -4.21 -31.56 27.38
CA SER A 147 -5.51 -32.14 27.79
C SER A 147 -5.58 -33.65 27.64
N GLY A 148 -4.68 -34.27 26.85
CA GLY A 148 -4.73 -35.69 26.51
C GLY A 148 -5.82 -36.06 25.49
N GLU A 149 -6.70 -35.12 25.13
CA GLU A 149 -7.78 -35.28 24.15
C GLU A 149 -7.24 -35.13 22.72
N ARG A 150 -6.73 -36.23 22.15
CA ARG A 150 -6.06 -36.23 20.84
C ARG A 150 -7.00 -36.13 19.63
N TYR A 151 -8.32 -36.21 19.81
CA TYR A 151 -9.27 -36.21 18.69
C TYR A 151 -9.06 -35.04 17.70
N ILE A 152 -8.84 -33.82 18.22
CA ILE A 152 -8.64 -32.64 17.37
C ILE A 152 -7.26 -32.67 16.70
N LEU A 153 -6.22 -33.12 17.39
CA LEU A 153 -4.87 -33.30 16.84
C LEU A 153 -4.86 -34.35 15.72
N ASP A 154 -5.52 -35.48 15.96
CA ASP A 154 -5.68 -36.55 15.00
C ASP A 154 -6.44 -36.05 13.77
N LEU A 155 -7.47 -35.22 13.96
CA LEU A 155 -8.18 -34.59 12.84
C LEU A 155 -7.27 -33.65 12.03
N ILE A 156 -6.43 -32.84 12.69
CA ILE A 156 -5.47 -31.93 12.03
C ILE A 156 -4.47 -32.73 11.19
N ASN A 157 -3.98 -33.85 11.73
CA ASN A 157 -2.98 -34.70 11.10
C ASN A 157 -3.57 -35.76 10.16
N LYS A 158 -4.90 -35.86 10.07
CA LYS A 158 -5.57 -36.85 9.22
C LYS A 158 -5.40 -36.50 7.75
N ASP A 159 -4.95 -37.47 6.96
CA ASP A 159 -5.01 -37.39 5.51
C ASP A 159 -6.48 -37.43 5.05
N ILE A 160 -6.97 -36.30 4.53
CA ILE A 160 -8.33 -36.15 4.03
C ILE A 160 -8.43 -36.70 2.60
N LEU A 161 -7.39 -36.47 1.80
CA LEU A 161 -7.31 -36.92 0.42
C LEU A 161 -6.46 -38.18 0.38
N SER A 162 -7.01 -39.24 -0.20
CA SER A 162 -6.30 -40.48 -0.54
C SER A 162 -5.33 -40.31 -1.73
N ILE A 163 -5.09 -39.07 -2.16
CA ILE A 163 -4.06 -38.73 -3.13
C ILE A 163 -2.74 -38.78 -2.38
N ASN A 164 -1.87 -39.72 -2.76
CA ASN A 164 -0.52 -39.78 -2.24
C ASN A 164 0.25 -38.57 -2.79
N ILE A 165 0.23 -37.45 -2.07
CA ILE A 165 1.06 -36.30 -2.40
C ILE A 165 2.44 -36.59 -1.83
N ASP A 166 3.18 -37.54 -2.44
CA ASP A 166 4.55 -37.92 -2.05
C ASP A 166 5.52 -36.72 -2.03
N ALA A 167 5.09 -35.57 -2.58
CA ALA A 167 5.82 -34.32 -2.65
C ALA A 167 5.58 -33.34 -1.48
N ILE A 168 4.58 -33.56 -0.62
CA ILE A 168 4.27 -32.70 0.54
C ILE A 168 4.20 -33.58 1.77
N ASN A 169 5.33 -33.72 2.47
CA ASN A 169 5.49 -34.69 3.56
C ASN A 169 5.58 -34.01 4.93
N SER A 170 5.86 -32.70 4.98
CA SER A 170 6.11 -32.00 6.25
C SER A 170 4.88 -31.28 6.79
N ILE A 171 4.00 -30.76 5.91
CA ILE A 171 2.84 -29.96 6.32
C ILE A 171 1.56 -30.84 6.31
N PRO A 172 0.73 -30.80 7.37
CA PRO A 172 -0.56 -31.49 7.38
C PRO A 172 -1.48 -31.05 6.23
N GLN A 173 -2.22 -31.98 5.62
CA GLN A 173 -3.08 -31.68 4.46
C GLN A 173 -4.10 -30.57 4.73
N ILE A 174 -4.68 -30.52 5.93
CA ILE A 174 -5.60 -29.44 6.35
C ILE A 174 -4.90 -28.09 6.29
N SER A 175 -3.68 -28.00 6.81
CA SER A 175 -2.89 -26.76 6.78
C SER A 175 -2.62 -26.32 5.34
N VAL A 176 -2.26 -27.24 4.43
CA VAL A 176 -2.09 -26.95 2.99
C VAL A 176 -3.38 -26.36 2.39
N ILE A 177 -4.54 -26.96 2.66
CA ILE A 177 -5.83 -26.45 2.20
C ILE A 177 -6.07 -25.02 2.71
N VAL A 178 -5.78 -24.76 3.99
CA VAL A 178 -5.94 -23.44 4.59
C VAL A 178 -4.96 -22.41 4.00
N PHE A 179 -3.73 -22.81 3.68
CA PHE A 179 -2.78 -21.98 2.91
C PHE A 179 -3.34 -21.61 1.54
N LEU A 180 -3.89 -22.58 0.79
CA LEU A 180 -4.48 -22.34 -0.53
C LEU A 180 -5.72 -21.44 -0.46
N ILE A 181 -6.62 -21.67 0.48
CA ILE A 181 -7.80 -20.82 0.71
C ILE A 181 -7.35 -19.39 1.02
N THR A 182 -6.37 -19.23 1.92
CA THR A 182 -5.83 -17.91 2.28
C THR A 182 -5.21 -17.21 1.07
N LEU A 183 -4.47 -17.94 0.25
CA LEU A 183 -3.87 -17.41 -0.98
C LEU A 183 -4.95 -16.90 -1.96
N VAL A 184 -5.99 -17.70 -2.19
CA VAL A 184 -7.12 -17.32 -3.07
C VAL A 184 -7.84 -16.08 -2.53
N ILE A 185 -8.07 -16.01 -1.22
CA ILE A 185 -8.67 -14.84 -0.57
C ILE A 185 -7.83 -13.59 -0.82
N LEU A 186 -6.52 -13.64 -0.57
CA LEU A 186 -5.63 -12.49 -0.73
C LEU A 186 -5.52 -12.05 -2.19
N ILE A 187 -5.41 -12.99 -3.14
CA ILE A 187 -5.37 -12.67 -4.58
C ILE A 187 -6.67 -12.01 -5.02
N THR A 188 -7.82 -12.55 -4.62
CA THR A 188 -9.14 -12.00 -4.96
C THR A 188 -9.29 -10.58 -4.44
N ARG A 189 -8.82 -10.34 -3.21
CA ARG A 189 -8.84 -9.01 -2.63
C ARG A 189 -7.88 -8.05 -3.32
N GLU A 190 -6.67 -8.47 -3.68
CA GLU A 190 -5.73 -7.60 -4.38
C GLU A 190 -6.29 -7.18 -5.74
N VAL A 191 -6.92 -8.10 -6.47
CA VAL A 191 -7.59 -7.77 -7.74
C VAL A 191 -8.77 -6.79 -7.54
N SER A 192 -9.53 -6.96 -6.45
CA SER A 192 -10.73 -6.17 -6.17
C SER A 192 -10.44 -4.78 -5.60
N TYR A 193 -9.49 -4.69 -4.68
CA TYR A 193 -9.23 -3.49 -3.86
C TYR A 193 -7.87 -2.84 -4.13
N LYS A 194 -6.95 -3.51 -4.83
CA LYS A 194 -5.62 -2.98 -5.20
C LYS A 194 -4.84 -2.49 -3.97
N SER A 195 -4.87 -3.27 -2.90
CA SER A 195 -4.24 -2.94 -1.62
C SER A 195 -2.79 -3.43 -1.61
N SER A 196 -1.83 -2.50 -1.54
CA SER A 196 -0.40 -2.85 -1.52
C SER A 196 -0.04 -3.89 -0.43
N GLN A 197 -0.76 -3.87 0.70
CA GLN A 197 -0.58 -4.79 1.82
C GLN A 197 -0.86 -6.26 1.46
N ASP A 198 -1.89 -6.53 0.65
CA ASP A 198 -2.28 -7.90 0.31
C ASP A 198 -1.16 -8.61 -0.51
N VAL A 199 -0.40 -7.87 -1.32
CA VAL A 199 0.75 -8.39 -2.06
C VAL A 199 1.87 -8.87 -1.12
N SER A 200 2.16 -8.10 -0.07
CA SER A 200 3.18 -8.49 0.92
C SER A 200 2.73 -9.70 1.73
N PHE A 201 1.45 -9.80 2.10
CA PHE A 201 0.92 -11.00 2.76
C PHE A 201 0.96 -12.24 1.87
N ILE A 202 0.69 -12.10 0.56
CA ILE A 202 0.86 -13.21 -0.40
C ILE A 202 2.32 -13.68 -0.42
N ALA A 203 3.27 -12.74 -0.50
CA ALA A 203 4.69 -13.08 -0.52
C ALA A 203 5.15 -13.76 0.78
N VAL A 204 4.72 -13.25 1.94
CA VAL A 204 4.97 -13.90 3.25
C VAL A 204 4.37 -15.30 3.29
N LEU A 205 3.13 -15.47 2.83
CA LEU A 205 2.45 -16.75 2.82
C LEU A 205 3.19 -17.80 1.97
N LEU A 206 3.65 -17.42 0.77
CA LEU A 206 4.43 -18.30 -0.11
C LEU A 206 5.82 -18.62 0.46
N SER A 207 6.49 -17.62 1.04
CA SER A 207 7.78 -17.77 1.73
C SER A 207 7.68 -18.78 2.88
N LEU A 208 6.65 -18.64 3.72
CA LEU A 208 6.42 -19.52 4.87
C LEU A 208 5.99 -20.91 4.44
N PHE A 209 5.12 -21.03 3.43
CA PHE A 209 4.73 -22.34 2.87
C PHE A 209 5.95 -23.12 2.38
N TYR A 210 6.84 -22.47 1.62
CA TYR A 210 8.06 -23.10 1.12
C TYR A 210 8.95 -23.64 2.23
N VAL A 211 9.19 -22.85 3.29
CA VAL A 211 10.11 -23.26 4.36
C VAL A 211 9.51 -24.26 5.35
N LEU A 212 8.20 -24.21 5.58
CA LEU A 212 7.50 -25.21 6.39
C LEU A 212 7.47 -26.57 5.67
N GLU A 213 7.46 -26.58 4.33
CA GLU A 213 7.56 -27.84 3.60
C GLU A 213 8.99 -28.41 3.64
N ASN A 214 10.00 -27.53 3.63
CA ASN A 214 11.42 -27.88 3.62
C ASN A 214 12.07 -27.73 5.01
N ASN A 215 11.45 -28.26 6.07
CA ASN A 215 11.90 -28.03 7.46
C ASN A 215 13.23 -28.71 7.85
N SER A 216 13.93 -29.36 6.91
CA SER A 216 15.16 -30.12 7.16
C SER A 216 16.33 -29.28 7.70
N SER A 217 16.38 -27.97 7.39
CA SER A 217 17.46 -27.08 7.82
C SER A 217 16.96 -25.94 8.71
N GLN A 218 17.54 -25.81 9.90
CA GLN A 218 17.28 -24.66 10.79
C GLN A 218 17.72 -23.33 10.16
N ILE A 219 18.78 -23.35 9.34
CA ILE A 219 19.27 -22.16 8.65
C ILE A 219 18.25 -21.71 7.60
N LEU A 220 17.67 -22.64 6.84
CA LEU A 220 16.61 -22.33 5.88
C LEU A 220 15.41 -21.67 6.58
N CYS A 221 14.96 -22.26 7.69
CA CYS A 221 13.90 -21.71 8.53
C CYS A 221 14.20 -20.27 8.95
N SER A 222 15.40 -20.02 9.47
CA SER A 222 15.82 -18.69 9.90
C SER A 222 15.81 -17.70 8.72
N VAL A 223 16.42 -18.05 7.58
CA VAL A 223 16.50 -17.18 6.40
C VAL A 223 15.11 -16.79 5.87
N PHE A 224 14.17 -17.74 5.78
CA PHE A 224 12.82 -17.46 5.25
C PHE A 224 11.90 -16.75 6.26
N PHE A 225 12.08 -16.95 7.56
CA PHE A 225 11.40 -16.12 8.57
C PHE A 225 11.95 -14.69 8.57
N ALA A 226 13.27 -14.52 8.47
CA ALA A 226 13.91 -13.21 8.31
C ALA A 226 13.40 -12.46 7.08
N VAL A 227 13.34 -13.11 5.91
CA VAL A 227 12.84 -12.46 4.69
C VAL A 227 11.35 -12.11 4.80
N SER A 228 10.55 -12.94 5.46
CA SER A 228 9.14 -12.65 5.73
C SER A 228 8.99 -11.39 6.58
N GLY A 229 9.83 -11.20 7.59
CA GLY A 229 9.89 -9.96 8.37
C GLY A 229 10.31 -8.75 7.54
N LEU A 230 11.33 -8.90 6.68
CA LEU A 230 11.79 -7.82 5.79
C LEU A 230 10.71 -7.40 4.78
N ILE A 231 9.97 -8.35 4.22
CA ILE A 231 8.84 -8.09 3.32
C ILE A 231 7.80 -7.19 4.03
N LEU A 232 7.44 -7.50 5.28
CA LEU A 232 6.51 -6.70 6.06
C LEU A 232 7.06 -5.30 6.38
N ILE A 233 8.34 -5.18 6.73
CA ILE A 233 8.99 -3.88 6.97
C ILE A 233 8.97 -3.01 5.71
N VAL A 234 9.33 -3.57 4.57
CA VAL A 234 9.30 -2.87 3.28
C VAL A 234 7.88 -2.42 2.96
N ALA A 235 6.87 -3.26 3.22
CA ALA A 235 5.46 -2.89 3.05
C ALA A 235 5.08 -1.67 3.90
N ILE A 236 5.42 -1.68 5.19
CA ILE A 236 5.16 -0.58 6.12
C ILE A 236 5.80 0.72 5.63
N ILE A 237 7.06 0.66 5.18
CA ILE A 237 7.79 1.84 4.69
C ILE A 237 7.16 2.36 3.39
N GLN A 238 6.83 1.49 2.44
CA GLN A 238 6.24 1.86 1.16
C GLN A 238 4.86 2.53 1.33
N ASP A 239 3.99 1.94 2.16
CA ASP A 239 2.67 2.51 2.41
C ASP A 239 2.76 3.84 3.16
N SER A 240 3.65 3.94 4.14
CA SER A 240 3.88 5.18 4.89
C SER A 240 4.42 6.29 3.98
N TYR A 241 5.29 5.96 3.04
CA TYR A 241 5.74 6.88 2.01
C TYR A 241 4.56 7.30 1.10
N TYR A 242 3.74 6.35 0.64
CA TYR A 242 2.62 6.66 -0.25
C TYR A 242 1.61 7.61 0.40
N MET A 243 1.22 7.37 1.66
CA MET A 243 0.31 8.24 2.42
C MET A 243 0.90 9.65 2.66
N ALA A 244 2.22 9.75 2.87
CA ALA A 244 2.86 11.05 3.12
C ALA A 244 3.02 11.90 1.84
N PHE A 245 3.21 11.26 0.69
CA PHE A 245 3.58 11.93 -0.57
C PHE A 245 2.49 11.94 -1.64
N SER A 246 1.34 11.33 -1.39
CA SER A 246 0.18 11.33 -2.28
C SER A 246 -1.05 11.87 -1.56
N ASP A 247 -1.89 12.61 -2.27
CA ASP A 247 -3.20 13.02 -1.80
C ASP A 247 -4.22 11.90 -2.02
N GLU A 248 -4.89 11.46 -0.95
CA GLU A 248 -5.82 10.32 -0.99
C GLU A 248 -7.05 10.57 -1.85
N LEU A 249 -7.56 11.81 -1.87
CA LEU A 249 -8.78 12.15 -2.60
C LEU A 249 -8.56 12.15 -4.11
N THR A 250 -7.49 12.80 -4.56
CA THR A 250 -7.23 13.08 -5.97
C THR A 250 -6.22 12.12 -6.62
N GLY A 251 -5.43 11.42 -5.80
CA GLY A 251 -4.32 10.57 -6.24
C GLY A 251 -3.16 11.34 -6.87
N LEU A 252 -3.15 12.68 -6.76
CA LEU A 252 -2.01 13.50 -7.15
C LEU A 252 -0.94 13.48 -6.05
N PRO A 253 0.35 13.70 -6.39
CA PRO A 253 1.37 13.95 -5.39
C PRO A 253 0.99 15.14 -4.49
N SER A 254 1.28 15.02 -3.19
CA SER A 254 0.92 16.02 -2.18
C SER A 254 1.84 17.24 -2.21
N ARG A 255 1.51 18.27 -1.42
CA ARG A 255 2.40 19.42 -1.14
C ARG A 255 3.78 19.00 -0.66
N ARG A 256 3.89 17.88 0.07
CA ARG A 256 5.18 17.35 0.53
C ARG A 256 6.03 16.86 -0.65
N ALA A 257 5.41 16.18 -1.61
CA ALA A 257 6.08 15.75 -2.84
C ALA A 257 6.52 16.94 -3.70
N LEU A 258 5.69 17.98 -3.78
CA LEU A 258 6.05 19.23 -4.47
C LEU A 258 7.34 19.82 -3.88
N LYS A 259 7.40 20.00 -2.55
CA LYS A 259 8.58 20.55 -1.88
C LYS A 259 9.84 19.72 -2.14
N GLN A 260 9.73 18.39 -2.11
CA GLN A 260 10.87 17.52 -2.38
C GLN A 260 11.36 17.62 -3.83
N ASP A 261 10.44 17.75 -4.79
CA ASP A 261 10.83 17.93 -6.19
C ASP A 261 11.40 19.33 -6.44
N MET A 262 10.92 20.35 -5.71
CA MET A 262 11.45 21.71 -5.75
C MET A 262 12.91 21.80 -5.30
N MET A 263 13.35 20.96 -4.36
CA MET A 263 14.75 20.87 -3.93
C MET A 263 15.69 20.36 -5.03
N LYS A 264 15.15 19.66 -6.04
CA LYS A 264 15.91 19.07 -7.14
C LYS A 264 15.91 19.94 -8.40
N LEU A 265 15.33 21.14 -8.33
CA LEU A 265 15.22 22.04 -9.47
C LEU A 265 16.54 22.73 -9.76
N GLY A 266 16.85 22.84 -11.05
CA GLY A 266 17.99 23.59 -11.54
C GLY A 266 17.72 25.11 -11.61
N VAL A 267 18.37 25.75 -12.58
CA VAL A 267 18.32 27.21 -12.73
C VAL A 267 17.07 27.68 -13.49
N ASN A 268 16.55 26.86 -14.41
CA ASN A 268 15.41 27.19 -15.25
C ASN A 268 14.19 26.32 -14.89
N TYR A 269 13.11 26.94 -14.43
CA TYR A 269 11.81 26.29 -14.21
C TYR A 269 10.70 27.32 -14.05
N SER A 270 9.47 26.86 -14.28
CA SER A 270 8.24 27.63 -14.02
C SER A 270 7.31 26.86 -13.10
N ILE A 271 6.58 27.58 -12.25
CA ILE A 271 5.58 27.05 -11.33
C ILE A 271 4.24 27.73 -11.62
N ALA A 272 3.18 26.94 -11.75
CA ALA A 272 1.83 27.43 -11.85
C ALA A 272 1.02 27.05 -10.60
N MET A 273 0.31 28.01 -10.03
CA MET A 273 -0.67 27.86 -8.96
C MET A 273 -2.07 27.94 -9.56
N LEU A 274 -2.93 27.00 -9.21
CA LEU A 274 -4.31 26.89 -9.70
C LEU A 274 -5.26 26.81 -8.52
N ASP A 275 -6.45 27.37 -8.69
CA ASP A 275 -7.54 27.33 -7.72
C ASP A 275 -8.89 27.24 -8.44
N ILE A 276 -9.80 26.43 -7.89
CA ILE A 276 -11.15 26.26 -8.44
C ILE A 276 -12.01 27.47 -8.06
N ASP A 277 -12.51 28.16 -9.08
CA ASP A 277 -13.28 29.37 -8.90
C ASP A 277 -14.59 29.10 -8.17
N TYR A 278 -14.86 29.90 -7.12
CA TYR A 278 -16.07 29.83 -6.32
C TYR A 278 -16.32 28.46 -5.66
N PHE A 279 -15.27 27.68 -5.38
CA PHE A 279 -15.40 26.33 -4.81
C PHE A 279 -16.18 26.30 -3.48
N LYS A 280 -15.97 27.27 -2.59
CA LYS A 280 -16.78 27.40 -1.36
C LYS A 280 -18.29 27.52 -1.67
N LYS A 281 -18.68 28.43 -2.57
CA LYS A 281 -20.09 28.60 -2.97
C LYS A 281 -20.65 27.34 -3.64
N PHE A 282 -19.81 26.61 -4.36
CA PHE A 282 -20.19 25.32 -4.95
C PHE A 282 -20.50 24.30 -3.84
N ASN A 283 -19.63 24.15 -2.85
CA ASN A 283 -19.87 23.26 -1.71
C ASN A 283 -21.09 23.66 -0.90
N ASP A 284 -21.28 24.95 -0.65
CA ASP A 284 -22.46 25.46 0.07
C ASP A 284 -23.78 25.09 -0.66
N LYS A 285 -23.74 24.99 -2.00
CA LYS A 285 -24.91 24.68 -2.83
C LYS A 285 -25.12 23.18 -3.08
N TYR A 286 -24.05 22.40 -3.21
CA TYR A 286 -24.11 21.02 -3.68
C TYR A 286 -23.58 19.98 -2.68
N GLY A 287 -23.08 20.42 -1.53
CA GLY A 287 -22.49 19.59 -0.49
C GLY A 287 -21.05 19.18 -0.77
N HIS A 288 -20.33 18.85 0.30
CA HIS A 288 -18.91 18.49 0.26
C HIS A 288 -18.64 17.22 -0.56
N ASP A 289 -19.51 16.21 -0.51
CA ASP A 289 -19.35 14.98 -1.30
C ASP A 289 -19.29 15.28 -2.81
N THR A 290 -20.12 16.22 -3.28
CA THR A 290 -20.11 16.68 -4.68
C THR A 290 -18.87 17.50 -4.98
N GLY A 291 -18.41 18.31 -4.01
CA GLY A 291 -17.14 19.02 -4.09
C GLY A 291 -15.93 18.10 -4.27
N ASP A 292 -15.92 16.98 -3.55
CA ASP A 292 -14.90 15.94 -3.66
C ASP A 292 -14.88 15.29 -5.05
N GLU A 293 -16.04 15.06 -5.66
CA GLU A 293 -16.13 14.61 -7.05
C GLU A 293 -15.58 15.65 -8.04
N VAL A 294 -15.82 16.95 -7.79
CA VAL A 294 -15.23 18.05 -8.57
C VAL A 294 -13.72 18.10 -8.45
N LEU A 295 -13.17 17.96 -7.24
CA LEU A 295 -11.72 17.90 -7.01
C LEU A 295 -11.08 16.73 -7.77
N LYS A 296 -11.70 15.54 -7.73
CA LYS A 296 -11.27 14.36 -8.50
C LYS A 296 -11.32 14.62 -10.01
N LEU A 297 -12.36 15.29 -10.51
CA LEU A 297 -12.48 15.65 -11.92
C LEU A 297 -11.34 16.58 -12.34
N VAL A 298 -11.15 17.69 -11.63
CA VAL A 298 -10.08 18.67 -11.94
C VAL A 298 -8.72 18.00 -11.86
N ALA A 299 -8.46 17.22 -10.81
CA ALA A 299 -7.23 16.45 -10.67
C ALA A 299 -6.96 15.53 -11.88
N SER A 300 -7.98 14.85 -12.38
CA SER A 300 -7.85 13.97 -13.54
C SER A 300 -7.47 14.73 -14.83
N ILE A 301 -7.92 15.98 -14.97
CA ILE A 301 -7.61 16.83 -16.12
C ILE A 301 -6.20 17.39 -15.99
N ILE A 302 -5.85 18.00 -14.84
CA ILE A 302 -4.53 18.60 -14.62
C ILE A 302 -3.41 17.55 -14.60
N LYS A 303 -3.70 16.29 -14.22
CA LYS A 303 -2.74 15.18 -14.31
C LYS A 303 -2.22 14.96 -15.73
N ASN A 304 -3.01 15.36 -16.73
CA ASN A 304 -2.69 15.20 -18.14
C ASN A 304 -2.25 16.51 -18.82
N VAL A 305 -1.80 17.50 -18.03
CA VAL A 305 -1.24 18.75 -18.54
C VAL A 305 -0.11 18.48 -19.54
N THR A 306 -0.10 19.25 -20.62
CA THR A 306 0.90 19.21 -21.70
C THR A 306 2.15 20.03 -21.28
N GLY A 307 3.17 20.14 -22.14
CA GLY A 307 4.36 20.95 -21.83
C GLY A 307 5.36 20.35 -20.84
N GLY A 308 5.14 19.14 -20.34
CA GLY A 308 6.04 18.48 -19.38
C GLY A 308 5.80 18.86 -17.92
N GLY A 309 4.65 19.46 -17.61
CA GLY A 309 4.26 19.81 -16.26
C GLY A 309 3.99 18.57 -15.39
N LYS A 310 4.42 18.64 -14.13
CA LYS A 310 4.08 17.67 -13.08
C LYS A 310 3.12 18.33 -12.11
N SER A 311 1.96 17.70 -11.91
CA SER A 311 0.85 18.28 -11.15
C SER A 311 0.81 17.73 -9.73
N TYR A 312 0.43 18.58 -8.77
CA TYR A 312 0.38 18.32 -7.33
C TYR A 312 -0.90 18.92 -6.75
N ARG A 313 -1.39 18.34 -5.66
CA ARG A 313 -2.39 19.02 -4.81
C ARG A 313 -1.68 19.78 -3.70
N TYR A 314 -1.89 21.09 -3.63
CA TYR A 314 -1.23 21.95 -2.65
C TYR A 314 -1.98 21.97 -1.31
N GLY A 315 -3.31 22.03 -1.35
CA GLY A 315 -4.18 21.98 -0.17
C GLY A 315 -5.58 22.47 -0.53
N GLY A 316 -6.63 21.97 0.15
CA GLY A 316 -8.02 22.37 -0.17
C GLY A 316 -8.35 22.17 -1.66
N GLU A 317 -8.74 23.25 -2.32
CA GLU A 317 -9.02 23.37 -3.76
C GLU A 317 -7.84 23.85 -4.61
N GLU A 318 -6.66 24.01 -4.01
CA GLU A 318 -5.47 24.53 -4.67
C GLU A 318 -4.60 23.41 -5.25
N PHE A 319 -4.13 23.62 -6.47
CA PHE A 319 -3.24 22.71 -7.20
C PHE A 319 -2.01 23.45 -7.71
N THR A 320 -0.90 22.74 -7.82
CA THR A 320 0.34 23.29 -8.38
C THR A 320 0.79 22.46 -9.56
N ILE A 321 1.35 23.11 -10.59
CA ILE A 321 2.03 22.42 -11.69
C ILE A 321 3.47 22.94 -11.78
N LEU A 322 4.42 22.03 -11.72
CA LEU A 322 5.85 22.30 -11.83
C LEU A 322 6.34 21.94 -13.24
N PHE A 323 7.01 22.87 -13.91
CA PHE A 323 7.61 22.67 -15.23
C PHE A 323 9.14 22.80 -15.15
N PRO A 324 9.88 21.70 -14.94
CA PRO A 324 11.34 21.73 -14.92
C PRO A 324 11.92 22.10 -16.28
N GLY A 325 12.90 23.01 -16.32
CA GLY A 325 13.60 23.39 -17.54
C GLY A 325 12.77 24.23 -18.51
N LYS A 326 11.68 24.87 -18.06
CA LYS A 326 10.75 25.61 -18.91
C LYS A 326 10.54 27.05 -18.43
N SER A 327 10.48 27.95 -19.40
CA SER A 327 10.14 29.37 -19.22
C SER A 327 8.63 29.61 -19.21
N ILE A 328 8.20 30.80 -18.75
CA ILE A 328 6.77 31.18 -18.76
C ILE A 328 6.20 31.12 -20.19
N SER A 329 6.93 31.63 -21.19
CA SER A 329 6.44 31.66 -22.58
C SER A 329 6.19 30.26 -23.15
N GLU A 330 7.01 29.27 -22.77
CA GLU A 330 6.82 27.88 -23.19
C GLU A 330 5.63 27.20 -22.51
N VAL A 331 5.33 27.55 -21.25
CA VAL A 331 4.26 26.87 -20.48
C VAL A 331 2.91 27.56 -20.58
N PHE A 332 2.88 28.86 -20.88
CA PHE A 332 1.64 29.65 -20.92
C PHE A 332 0.57 29.05 -21.84
N PRO A 333 0.87 28.63 -23.09
CA PRO A 333 -0.15 28.02 -23.96
C PRO A 333 -0.73 26.72 -23.41
N HIS A 334 0.07 25.93 -22.70
CA HIS A 334 -0.37 24.68 -22.08
C HIS A 334 -1.28 24.91 -20.87
N LEU A 335 -1.05 26.00 -20.13
CA LEU A 335 -1.91 26.41 -19.03
C LEU A 335 -3.25 26.96 -19.54
N GLU A 336 -3.24 27.70 -20.65
CA GLU A 336 -4.47 28.19 -21.28
C GLU A 336 -5.31 27.04 -21.84
N GLU A 337 -4.67 26.10 -22.57
CA GLU A 337 -5.31 24.87 -23.04
C GLU A 337 -5.91 24.06 -21.87
N LEU A 338 -5.21 24.00 -20.74
CA LEU A 338 -5.69 23.33 -19.54
C LEU A 338 -6.92 24.02 -18.95
N ARG A 339 -6.88 25.35 -18.83
CA ARG A 339 -7.99 26.17 -18.33
C ARG A 339 -9.23 25.97 -19.18
N GLU A 340 -9.09 26.05 -20.50
CA GLU A 340 -10.19 25.83 -21.44
C GLU A 340 -10.81 24.44 -21.29
N LYS A 341 -9.98 23.38 -21.23
CA LYS A 341 -10.45 22.00 -21.01
C LYS A 341 -11.25 21.84 -19.74
N ILE A 342 -10.85 22.49 -18.65
CA ILE A 342 -11.60 22.45 -17.40
C ILE A 342 -12.93 23.20 -17.56
N SER A 343 -12.91 24.40 -18.14
CA SER A 343 -14.12 25.22 -18.34
C SER A 343 -15.17 24.59 -19.24
N GLN A 344 -14.74 23.80 -20.23
CA GLN A 344 -15.63 23.11 -21.18
C GLN A 344 -16.10 21.75 -20.66
N ARG A 345 -15.51 21.23 -19.57
CA ARG A 345 -15.88 19.93 -19.03
C ARG A 345 -17.10 20.04 -18.13
N GLY A 346 -18.27 19.75 -18.68
CA GLY A 346 -19.50 19.61 -17.92
C GLY A 346 -19.39 18.51 -16.85
N PHE A 347 -19.63 18.89 -15.59
CA PHE A 347 -19.76 18.00 -14.45
C PHE A 347 -21.24 17.65 -14.25
N THR A 348 -21.54 16.36 -14.27
CA THR A 348 -22.91 15.87 -14.07
C THR A 348 -23.09 15.44 -12.62
N ILE A 349 -23.98 16.13 -11.88
CA ILE A 349 -24.35 15.69 -10.53
C ILE A 349 -25.07 14.34 -10.62
N ARG A 350 -24.54 13.35 -9.90
CA ARG A 350 -25.22 12.06 -9.73
C ARG A 350 -26.42 12.25 -8.80
N GLY A 351 -27.63 12.01 -9.30
CA GLY A 351 -28.81 11.92 -8.44
C GLY A 351 -28.70 10.73 -7.48
N LYS A 352 -29.26 10.86 -6.26
CA LYS A 352 -29.24 9.82 -5.21
C LYS A 352 -29.89 8.48 -5.65
N ASP A 353 -30.69 8.46 -6.71
CA ASP A 353 -31.52 7.31 -7.11
C ASP A 353 -30.91 6.38 -8.18
N ARG A 354 -29.59 6.41 -8.43
CA ARG A 354 -28.99 5.46 -9.39
C ARG A 354 -28.49 4.20 -8.67
N PRO A 355 -28.97 3.00 -9.03
CA PRO A 355 -28.49 1.76 -8.43
C PRO A 355 -26.98 1.58 -8.66
N LYS A 356 -26.25 1.07 -7.65
CA LYS A 356 -24.80 0.79 -7.70
C LYS A 356 -24.41 -0.17 -8.82
N ASN A 357 -25.35 -0.97 -9.32
CA ASN A 357 -25.15 -1.91 -10.42
C ASN A 357 -25.75 -1.39 -11.73
N LYS A 358 -25.08 -1.70 -12.85
CA LYS A 358 -25.55 -1.39 -14.21
C LYS A 358 -26.89 -2.12 -14.43
N PRO A 359 -28.03 -1.42 -14.62
CA PRO A 359 -29.31 -2.10 -14.82
C PRO A 359 -29.28 -2.93 -16.11
N LYS A 360 -29.78 -4.16 -16.04
CA LYS A 360 -29.81 -5.12 -17.17
C LYS A 360 -30.73 -4.69 -18.32
N LYS A 361 -31.56 -3.65 -18.16
CA LYS A 361 -32.41 -3.08 -19.21
C LYS A 361 -32.21 -1.56 -19.30
N LYS A 362 -32.05 -1.06 -20.52
CA LYS A 362 -32.05 0.38 -20.85
C LYS A 362 -33.48 0.92 -20.75
N THR A 363 -33.92 1.36 -19.58
CA THR A 363 -35.17 2.09 -19.44
C THR A 363 -34.98 3.54 -19.93
N LYS A 364 -35.77 3.92 -20.95
CA LYS A 364 -35.76 5.21 -21.66
C LYS A 364 -36.45 6.34 -20.85
N THR A 365 -35.93 6.68 -19.68
CA THR A 365 -36.34 7.89 -18.96
C THR A 365 -35.13 8.54 -18.26
N LEU A 366 -34.17 9.02 -19.05
CA LEU A 366 -33.13 9.91 -18.53
C LEU A 366 -33.74 11.31 -18.35
N LYS A 367 -34.14 11.65 -17.11
CA LYS A 367 -34.22 13.08 -16.71
C LYS A 367 -32.89 13.73 -17.09
N SER A 368 -32.94 14.83 -17.84
CA SER A 368 -31.75 15.55 -18.30
C SER A 368 -30.85 15.87 -17.11
N SER A 369 -29.71 15.21 -17.06
CA SER A 369 -28.79 15.39 -15.95
C SER A 369 -28.16 16.78 -16.10
N LYS A 370 -28.51 17.73 -15.21
CA LYS A 370 -28.01 19.10 -15.23
C LYS A 370 -26.48 19.09 -15.22
N GLN A 371 -25.86 19.56 -16.30
CA GLN A 371 -24.41 19.76 -16.37
C GLN A 371 -24.07 21.08 -15.70
N ILE A 372 -23.04 21.06 -14.87
CA ILE A 372 -22.47 22.24 -14.22
C ILE A 372 -21.06 22.42 -14.75
N PHE A 373 -20.73 23.63 -15.15
CA PHE A 373 -19.39 23.97 -15.59
C PHE A 373 -18.66 24.64 -14.44
N ILE A 374 -17.41 24.24 -14.27
CA ILE A 374 -16.49 24.78 -13.25
C ILE A 374 -15.33 25.45 -13.98
N THR A 375 -14.81 26.54 -13.41
CA THR A 375 -13.65 27.24 -13.97
C THR A 375 -12.51 27.25 -12.96
N VAL A 376 -11.31 27.50 -13.47
CA VAL A 376 -10.11 27.66 -12.64
C VAL A 376 -9.41 28.95 -13.00
N SER A 377 -8.84 29.60 -11.99
CA SER A 377 -7.88 30.68 -12.17
C SER A 377 -6.47 30.11 -12.04
N ILE A 378 -5.53 30.62 -12.84
CA ILE A 378 -4.15 30.13 -12.87
C ILE A 378 -3.18 31.31 -12.76
N GLY A 379 -2.21 31.21 -11.85
CA GLY A 379 -1.07 32.11 -11.75
C GLY A 379 0.23 31.38 -12.07
N VAL A 380 1.08 31.92 -12.94
CA VAL A 380 2.35 31.29 -13.30
C VAL A 380 3.52 32.24 -13.04
N ALA A 381 4.61 31.70 -12.49
CA ALA A 381 5.86 32.43 -12.30
C ALA A 381 7.06 31.58 -12.73
N GLN A 382 8.14 32.26 -13.13
CA GLN A 382 9.42 31.65 -13.48
C GLN A 382 10.47 32.02 -12.45
N LYS A 383 11.44 31.13 -12.23
CA LYS A 383 12.70 31.51 -11.60
C LYS A 383 13.41 32.58 -12.42
N ASN A 384 13.82 33.66 -11.76
CA ASN A 384 14.61 34.74 -12.33
C ASN A 384 15.44 35.40 -11.21
N GLU A 385 16.15 36.49 -11.51
CA GLU A 385 17.00 37.19 -10.54
C GLU A 385 16.23 37.73 -9.33
N ASN A 386 14.95 38.09 -9.52
CA ASN A 386 14.05 38.59 -8.48
C ASN A 386 13.43 37.46 -7.63
N TYR A 387 13.33 36.26 -8.20
CA TYR A 387 12.73 35.08 -7.57
C TYR A 387 13.74 33.92 -7.61
N ARG A 388 14.71 33.95 -6.69
CA ARG A 388 15.88 33.06 -6.71
C ARG A 388 15.57 31.68 -6.14
N THR A 389 14.71 31.60 -5.12
CA THR A 389 14.37 30.34 -4.47
C THR A 389 13.06 29.76 -5.01
N PRO A 390 12.88 28.43 -4.94
CA PRO A 390 11.60 27.80 -5.29
C PRO A 390 10.40 28.38 -4.53
N ASP A 391 10.58 28.73 -3.25
CA ASP A 391 9.52 29.34 -2.44
C ASP A 391 9.17 30.76 -2.90
N ASP A 392 10.14 31.55 -3.37
CA ASP A 392 9.87 32.88 -3.93
C ASP A 392 9.09 32.80 -5.25
N VAL A 393 9.45 31.85 -6.11
CA VAL A 393 8.72 31.59 -7.36
C VAL A 393 7.30 31.13 -7.06
N LEU A 394 7.11 30.26 -6.07
CA LEU A 394 5.78 29.81 -5.65
C LEU A 394 4.92 30.98 -5.13
N LYS A 395 5.49 31.84 -4.27
CA LYS A 395 4.82 33.07 -3.80
C LYS A 395 4.49 34.02 -4.96
N SER A 396 5.36 34.12 -5.96
CA SER A 396 5.11 34.93 -7.16
C SER A 396 3.96 34.37 -8.00
N ALA A 397 3.91 33.04 -8.17
CA ALA A 397 2.81 32.36 -8.85
C ALA A 397 1.48 32.55 -8.10
N ASP A 398 1.49 32.51 -6.76
CA ASP A 398 0.32 32.79 -5.94
C ASP A 398 -0.18 34.25 -6.09
N LYS A 399 0.75 35.23 -6.11
CA LYS A 399 0.40 36.62 -6.44
C LYS A 399 -0.21 36.75 -7.84
N ALA A 400 0.29 36.00 -8.82
CA ALA A 400 -0.29 35.95 -10.16
C ALA A 400 -1.69 35.33 -10.15
N LEU A 401 -1.92 34.28 -9.38
CA LEU A 401 -3.22 33.64 -9.22
C LEU A 401 -4.23 34.62 -8.62
N TYR A 402 -3.82 35.39 -7.62
CA TYR A 402 -4.63 36.45 -7.05
C TYR A 402 -4.99 37.54 -8.09
N ARG A 403 -4.05 37.92 -8.97
CA ARG A 403 -4.32 38.82 -10.10
C ARG A 403 -5.36 38.23 -11.06
N ALA A 404 -5.27 36.94 -11.40
CA ALA A 404 -6.25 36.26 -12.23
C ALA A 404 -7.65 36.29 -11.59
N LYS A 405 -7.75 36.01 -10.28
CA LYS A 405 -9.01 36.10 -9.53
C LYS A 405 -9.61 37.51 -9.54
N LYS A 406 -8.77 38.55 -9.45
CA LYS A 406 -9.21 39.96 -9.54
C LYS A 406 -9.66 40.38 -10.94
N LYS A 407 -9.08 39.79 -12.00
CA LYS A 407 -9.45 40.06 -13.41
C LYS A 407 -10.75 39.41 -13.87
N GLY A 408 -11.56 38.89 -12.95
CA GLY A 408 -12.81 38.22 -13.28
C GLY A 408 -12.73 36.69 -13.29
N ARG A 409 -11.60 36.10 -12.82
CA ARG A 409 -11.36 34.65 -12.75
C ARG A 409 -11.29 34.00 -14.13
N ASN A 410 -11.28 32.67 -14.19
CA ASN A 410 -11.23 31.89 -15.44
C ASN A 410 -10.19 32.43 -16.44
N CYS A 411 -8.97 32.71 -15.98
CA CYS A 411 -7.88 33.19 -16.81
C CYS A 411 -6.51 32.76 -16.25
N VAL A 412 -5.49 32.84 -17.09
CA VAL A 412 -4.08 32.64 -16.73
C VAL A 412 -3.40 34.00 -16.58
N SER A 413 -2.75 34.25 -15.44
CA SER A 413 -1.91 35.43 -15.22
C SER A 413 -0.46 35.01 -15.00
N LYS A 414 0.47 35.80 -15.55
CA LYS A 414 1.88 35.81 -15.16
C LYS A 414 2.14 36.89 -14.12
#